data_AF-A0A3N5L8C2-F1
#
_entry.id   AF-A0A3N5L8C2-F1
#
_cell.length_a   1.000
_cell.length_b   1.000
_cell.length_c   1.000
_cell.angle_alpha   90.00
_cell.angle_beta   90.00
_cell.angle_gamma   90.00
#
_symmetry.space_group_name_H-M   'P 1'
#
loop_
_entity.id
_entity.type
_entity.pdbx_description
1 polymer ?
#
loop_
_entity_poly.entity_id
_entity_poly.type
_entity_poly.pdbx_seq_one_letter_code
_entity_poly.pdbx_strand_id
1 'polypeptide(L)'
;MTTFDFISTEEFRASLEKDGEELIACLRAGAWKAALVIAGSLIQAILVEYLLASDKGSEDELVSLSFSELLERCKTEQVLSSRTADLASFTRPYLDLLSPSRHLRPRATTDETSARIAQALLEIVINEVSGHKREHYPCTAEQIAAKLQSVPSPAPN
;
A
#
# COMPACT_ATOMS: atom_id res chain seq x y z
N MET A 1 12.42 -2.33 -6.51
CA MET A 1 11.17 -2.43 -5.72
C MET A 1 10.86 -1.03 -5.24
N THR A 2 9.61 -0.61 -5.31
CA THR A 2 9.17 0.70 -4.85
C THR A 2 9.33 0.74 -3.32
N THR A 3 10.02 1.75 -2.81
CA THR A 3 10.33 1.88 -1.38
C THR A 3 9.21 2.61 -0.64
N PHE A 4 8.96 2.23 0.60
CA PHE A 4 7.94 2.81 1.47
C PHE A 4 8.43 4.07 2.21
N ASP A 5 9.34 4.82 1.60
CA ASP A 5 10.06 5.96 2.22
C ASP A 5 9.13 7.09 2.68
N PHE A 6 7.89 7.12 2.18
CA PHE A 6 6.86 8.10 2.50
C PHE A 6 6.06 7.75 3.78
N ILE A 7 6.30 6.57 4.36
CA ILE A 7 5.73 6.13 5.63
C ILE A 7 6.53 6.72 6.77
N SER A 8 5.87 7.37 7.73
CA SER A 8 6.55 8.17 8.76
C SER A 8 7.21 7.29 9.83
N THR A 9 6.55 6.21 10.22
CA THR A 9 7.01 5.33 11.29
C THR A 9 7.93 4.23 10.75
N GLU A 10 9.15 4.15 11.29
CA GLU A 10 10.17 3.18 10.86
C GLU A 10 9.70 1.72 11.01
N GLU A 11 9.08 1.39 12.14
CA GLU A 11 8.57 0.04 12.42
C GLU A 11 7.51 -0.38 11.40
N PHE A 12 6.59 0.52 11.08
CA PHE A 12 5.54 0.25 10.10
C PHE A 12 6.10 0.16 8.68
N ARG A 13 7.07 1.01 8.32
CA ARG A 13 7.78 0.91 7.04
C ARG A 13 8.45 -0.45 6.88
N ALA A 14 9.20 -0.89 7.89
CA ALA A 14 9.88 -2.17 7.87
C ALA A 14 8.89 -3.35 7.79
N SER A 15 7.69 -3.21 8.37
CA SER A 15 6.62 -4.20 8.20
C SER A 15 6.12 -4.27 6.75
N LEU A 16 5.81 -3.12 6.13
CA LEU A 16 5.33 -3.07 4.75
C LEU A 16 6.39 -3.56 3.74
N GLU A 17 7.67 -3.30 4.01
CA GLU A 17 8.77 -3.82 3.19
C GLU A 17 8.85 -5.36 3.22
N LYS A 18 8.70 -5.97 4.41
CA LYS A 18 8.64 -7.43 4.56
C LYS A 18 7.43 -8.02 3.86
N ASP A 19 6.26 -7.40 3.98
CA ASP A 19 5.05 -7.82 3.26
C ASP A 19 5.24 -7.71 1.74
N GLY A 20 5.95 -6.67 1.28
CA GLY A 20 6.35 -6.51 -0.11
C GLY A 20 7.30 -7.63 -0.60
N GLU A 21 8.27 -8.03 0.22
CA GLU A 21 9.14 -9.19 -0.06
C GLU A 21 8.34 -10.50 -0.11
N GLU A 22 7.39 -10.68 0.81
CA GLU A 22 6.50 -11.85 0.84
C GLU A 22 5.58 -11.91 -0.38
N LEU A 23 5.07 -10.77 -0.85
CA LEU A 23 4.34 -10.67 -2.12
C LEU A 23 5.18 -11.21 -3.28
N ILE A 24 6.44 -10.78 -3.40
CA ILE A 24 7.34 -11.25 -4.45
C ILE A 24 7.62 -12.75 -4.31
N ALA A 25 7.81 -13.25 -3.09
CA ALA A 25 8.00 -14.68 -2.83
C ALA A 25 6.77 -15.49 -3.26
N CYS A 26 5.57 -15.02 -2.93
CA CYS A 26 4.30 -15.65 -3.33
C CYS A 26 4.14 -15.70 -4.86
N LEU A 27 4.47 -14.60 -5.55
CA LEU A 27 4.44 -14.54 -7.01
C LEU A 27 5.43 -15.52 -7.66
N ARG A 28 6.65 -15.66 -7.10
CA ARG A 28 7.64 -16.61 -7.62
C ARG A 28 7.25 -18.07 -7.38
N ALA A 29 6.59 -18.34 -6.25
CA ALA A 29 6.17 -19.69 -5.86
C ALA A 29 4.85 -20.15 -6.50
N GLY A 30 4.15 -19.28 -7.24
CA GLY A 30 2.83 -19.59 -7.78
C GLY A 30 1.69 -19.53 -6.76
N ALA A 31 1.92 -18.91 -5.61
CA ALA A 31 0.92 -18.76 -4.55
C ALA A 31 -0.02 -17.57 -4.83
N TRP A 32 -0.75 -17.62 -5.94
CA TRP A 32 -1.54 -16.49 -6.48
C TRP A 32 -2.56 -15.93 -5.49
N LYS A 33 -3.24 -16.80 -4.75
CA LYS A 33 -4.18 -16.38 -3.71
C LYS A 33 -3.50 -15.53 -2.63
N ALA A 34 -2.34 -15.99 -2.15
CA ALA A 34 -1.60 -15.26 -1.11
C ALA A 34 -1.09 -13.92 -1.65
N ALA A 35 -0.52 -13.91 -2.87
CA ALA A 35 -0.08 -12.69 -3.53
C ALA A 35 -1.22 -11.65 -3.65
N LEU A 36 -2.41 -12.07 -4.08
CA LEU A 36 -3.57 -11.19 -4.21
C LEU A 36 -4.03 -10.60 -2.87
N VAL A 37 -4.07 -11.42 -1.82
CA VAL A 37 -4.42 -10.98 -0.46
C VAL A 37 -3.40 -9.99 0.07
N ILE A 38 -2.11 -10.30 -0.04
CA ILE A 38 -1.02 -9.43 0.43
C ILE A 38 -1.05 -8.09 -0.32
N ALA A 39 -1.18 -8.11 -1.66
CA ALA A 39 -1.25 -6.89 -2.45
C ALA A 39 -2.45 -6.00 -2.05
N GLY A 40 -3.64 -6.61 -1.85
CA GLY A 40 -4.81 -5.87 -1.35
C GLY A 40 -4.58 -5.27 0.03
N SER A 41 -3.99 -6.04 0.95
CA SER A 41 -3.69 -5.61 2.31
C SER A 41 -2.69 -4.45 2.34
N LEU A 42 -1.63 -4.54 1.53
CA LEU A 42 -0.64 -3.47 1.37
C LEU A 42 -1.29 -2.18 0.85
N ILE A 43 -2.15 -2.27 -0.19
CA ILE A 43 -2.88 -1.10 -0.68
C ILE A 43 -3.70 -0.50 0.45
N GLN A 44 -4.50 -1.30 1.16
CA GLN A 44 -5.34 -0.81 2.26
C GLN A 44 -4.51 -0.11 3.35
N ALA A 45 -3.40 -0.74 3.76
CA ALA A 45 -2.49 -0.21 4.77
C ALA A 45 -1.90 1.15 4.38
N ILE A 46 -1.47 1.30 3.12
CA ILE A 46 -0.96 2.57 2.58
C ILE A 46 -2.03 3.67 2.63
N LEU A 47 -3.28 3.37 2.26
CA LEU A 47 -4.37 4.35 2.24
C LEU A 47 -4.73 4.82 3.65
N VAL A 48 -4.86 3.88 4.59
CA VAL A 48 -5.15 4.19 6.00
C VAL A 48 -4.04 5.06 6.58
N GLU A 49 -2.78 4.65 6.42
CA GLU A 49 -1.63 5.42 6.93
C GLU A 49 -1.52 6.80 6.31
N TYR A 50 -1.79 6.93 5.01
CA TYR A 50 -1.83 8.24 4.38
C TYR A 50 -2.89 9.15 5.01
N LEU A 51 -4.12 8.65 5.16
CA LEU A 51 -5.23 9.43 5.72
C LEU A 51 -4.97 9.79 7.17
N LEU A 52 -4.42 8.87 7.96
CA LEU A 52 -4.05 9.09 9.35
C LEU A 52 -2.94 10.15 9.47
N ALA A 53 -1.86 10.01 8.71
CA ALA A 53 -0.74 10.96 8.70
C ALA A 53 -1.12 12.35 8.15
N SER A 54 -2.26 12.46 7.47
CA SER A 54 -2.78 13.71 6.90
C SER A 54 -3.87 14.35 7.77
N ASP A 55 -4.10 13.84 8.99
CA ASP A 55 -5.17 14.24 9.91
C ASP A 55 -6.58 14.19 9.26
N LYS A 56 -6.81 13.23 8.36
CA LYS A 56 -8.06 13.06 7.60
C LYS A 56 -9.07 12.12 8.26
N GLY A 57 -8.77 11.62 9.46
CA GLY A 57 -9.66 10.76 10.25
C GLY A 57 -8.92 10.21 11.47
N SER A 58 -9.66 9.68 12.45
CA SER A 58 -9.06 8.96 13.57
C SER A 58 -8.71 7.52 13.16
N GLU A 59 -7.80 6.88 13.88
CA GLU A 59 -7.45 5.47 13.66
C GLU A 59 -8.69 4.57 13.71
N ASP A 60 -9.50 4.67 14.77
CA ASP A 60 -10.73 3.89 14.94
C ASP A 60 -11.73 4.07 13.78
N GLU A 61 -11.87 5.29 13.26
CA GLU A 61 -12.72 5.57 12.11
C GLU A 61 -12.15 4.88 10.86
N LEU A 62 -10.87 5.11 10.55
CA LEU A 62 -10.25 4.67 9.31
C LEU A 62 -10.14 3.14 9.21
N VAL A 63 -9.86 2.44 10.32
CA VAL A 63 -9.80 0.96 10.34
C VAL A 63 -11.18 0.32 10.21
N SER A 64 -12.25 1.06 10.51
CA SER A 64 -13.63 0.58 10.37
C SER A 64 -14.18 0.71 8.94
N LEU A 65 -13.54 1.55 8.10
CA LEU A 65 -13.95 1.74 6.71
C LEU A 65 -13.68 0.50 5.87
N SER A 66 -14.62 0.20 4.98
CA SER A 66 -14.40 -0.77 3.92
C SER A 66 -13.33 -0.29 2.94
N PHE A 67 -12.72 -1.25 2.23
CA PHE A 67 -11.74 -0.93 1.19
C PHE A 67 -12.27 0.02 0.12
N SER A 68 -13.56 -0.10 -0.23
CA SER A 68 -14.21 0.82 -1.18
C SER A 68 -14.34 2.24 -0.63
N GLU A 69 -14.66 2.40 0.66
CA GLU A 69 -14.75 3.71 1.30
C GLU A 69 -13.38 4.38 1.41
N LEU A 70 -12.32 3.61 1.68
CA LEU A 70 -10.95 4.11 1.68
C LEU A 70 -10.51 4.63 0.31
N LEU A 71 -10.83 3.89 -0.76
CA LEU A 71 -10.54 4.31 -2.13
C LEU A 71 -11.27 5.60 -2.51
N GLU A 72 -12.58 5.68 -2.22
CA GLU A 72 -13.38 6.87 -2.52
C GLU A 72 -12.93 8.10 -1.71
N ARG A 73 -12.49 7.91 -0.46
CA ARG A 73 -11.92 9.00 0.35
C ARG A 73 -10.61 9.49 -0.24
N CYS A 74 -9.69 8.60 -0.58
CA CYS A 74 -8.41 8.99 -1.20
C CYS A 74 -8.58 9.63 -2.58
N LYS A 75 -9.61 9.24 -3.33
CA LYS A 75 -10.00 9.87 -4.59
C LYS A 75 -10.57 11.28 -4.39
N THR A 76 -11.43 11.46 -3.38
CA THR A 76 -12.01 12.77 -3.02
C THR A 76 -10.94 13.76 -2.54
N GLU A 77 -9.97 13.27 -1.78
CA GLU A 77 -8.79 14.03 -1.32
C GLU A 77 -7.73 14.22 -2.43
N GLN A 78 -8.00 13.76 -3.67
CA GLN A 78 -7.11 13.86 -4.83
C GLN A 78 -5.72 13.21 -4.65
N VAL A 79 -5.62 12.29 -3.69
CA VAL A 79 -4.42 11.48 -3.43
C VAL A 79 -4.27 10.40 -4.48
N LEU A 80 -5.41 9.80 -4.85
CA LEU A 80 -5.51 8.87 -5.96
C LEU A 80 -6.24 9.50 -7.13
N SER A 81 -5.78 9.20 -8.34
CA SER A 81 -6.57 9.49 -9.53
C SER A 81 -7.85 8.64 -9.55
N SER A 82 -8.93 9.14 -10.18
CA SER A 82 -10.17 8.34 -10.34
C SER A 82 -9.87 7.00 -11.01
N ARG A 83 -8.99 7.00 -12.01
CA ARG A 83 -8.57 5.79 -12.71
C ARG A 83 -7.91 4.79 -11.77
N THR A 84 -7.00 5.23 -10.92
CA THR A 84 -6.30 4.36 -9.97
C THR A 84 -7.25 3.80 -8.92
N ALA A 85 -8.15 4.62 -8.38
CA ALA A 85 -9.18 4.16 -7.45
C ALA A 85 -10.13 3.12 -8.08
N ASP A 86 -10.61 3.40 -9.29
CA ASP A 86 -11.51 2.49 -10.02
C ASP A 86 -10.82 1.16 -10.33
N LEU A 87 -9.55 1.18 -10.74
CA LEU A 87 -8.77 -0.03 -10.99
C LEU A 87 -8.43 -0.78 -9.70
N ALA A 88 -8.05 -0.08 -8.63
CA ALA A 88 -7.73 -0.70 -7.35
C ALA A 88 -8.95 -1.43 -6.75
N SER A 89 -10.17 -1.00 -7.06
CA SER A 89 -11.39 -1.70 -6.64
C SER A 89 -11.43 -3.18 -7.07
N PHE A 90 -10.70 -3.55 -8.13
CA PHE A 90 -10.50 -4.93 -8.56
C PHE A 90 -9.93 -5.83 -7.46
N THR A 91 -9.11 -5.30 -6.54
CA THR A 91 -8.49 -6.13 -5.51
C THR A 91 -9.44 -6.48 -4.36
N ARG A 92 -10.57 -5.76 -4.25
CA ARG A 92 -11.55 -5.91 -3.16
C ARG A 92 -12.00 -7.36 -2.92
N PRO A 93 -12.43 -8.14 -3.94
CA PRO A 93 -12.92 -9.49 -3.69
C PRO A 93 -11.84 -10.41 -3.10
N TYR A 94 -10.55 -10.10 -3.28
CA TYR A 94 -9.47 -10.92 -2.76
C TYR A 94 -9.22 -10.68 -1.27
N LEU A 95 -9.51 -9.49 -0.74
CA LEU A 95 -9.49 -9.22 0.71
C LEU A 95 -10.51 -10.07 1.45
N ASP A 96 -11.68 -10.28 0.84
CA ASP A 96 -12.75 -11.10 1.39
C ASP A 96 -12.43 -12.61 1.36
N LEU A 97 -11.36 -13.05 0.67
CA LEU A 97 -10.97 -14.47 0.61
C LEU A 97 -10.53 -15.05 1.96
N LEU A 98 -10.14 -14.20 2.89
CA LEU A 98 -9.78 -14.59 4.25
C LEU A 98 -10.97 -14.56 5.21
N SER A 99 -12.14 -14.09 4.77
CA SER A 99 -13.33 -14.07 5.62
C SER A 99 -13.65 -15.47 6.18
N PRO A 100 -13.92 -15.59 7.50
CA PRO A 100 -14.27 -16.87 8.13
C PRO A 100 -15.65 -17.36 7.69
N SER A 101 -16.50 -16.46 7.19
CA SER A 101 -17.85 -16.76 6.73
C SER A 101 -17.82 -17.56 5.41
N ARG A 102 -17.98 -18.89 5.52
CA ARG A 102 -17.93 -19.84 4.38
C ARG A 102 -18.89 -19.50 3.23
N HIS A 103 -20.02 -18.85 3.51
CA HIS A 103 -21.01 -18.43 2.51
C HIS A 103 -20.66 -17.12 1.81
N LEU A 104 -19.67 -16.37 2.32
CA LEU A 104 -19.24 -15.08 1.81
C LEU A 104 -17.88 -15.14 1.12
N ARG A 105 -17.14 -16.26 1.20
CA ARG A 105 -15.85 -16.39 0.53
C ARG A 105 -16.08 -16.34 -0.98
N PRO A 106 -15.66 -15.27 -1.68
CA PRO A 106 -15.92 -15.15 -3.09
C PRO A 106 -15.19 -16.25 -3.86
N ARG A 107 -15.84 -16.79 -4.89
CA ARG A 107 -15.21 -17.71 -5.86
C ARG A 107 -14.39 -16.95 -6.89
N ALA A 108 -13.69 -15.90 -6.46
CA ALA A 108 -12.77 -15.18 -7.34
C ALA A 108 -11.70 -16.15 -7.82
N THR A 109 -11.51 -16.24 -9.13
CA THR A 109 -10.41 -17.02 -9.70
C THR A 109 -9.10 -16.37 -9.30
N THR A 110 -8.19 -17.17 -8.77
CA THR A 110 -6.84 -16.73 -8.40
C THR A 110 -5.86 -17.32 -9.42
N ASP A 111 -5.32 -16.48 -10.27
CA ASP A 111 -4.34 -16.84 -11.31
C ASP A 111 -3.17 -15.86 -11.34
N GLU A 112 -2.14 -16.20 -12.10
CA GLU A 112 -0.95 -15.36 -12.24
C GLU A 112 -1.30 -13.98 -12.77
N THR A 113 -2.16 -13.89 -13.79
CA THR A 113 -2.56 -12.62 -14.41
C THR A 113 -3.15 -11.66 -13.38
N SER A 114 -4.09 -12.14 -12.58
CA SER A 114 -4.74 -11.35 -11.53
C SER A 114 -3.73 -10.90 -10.47
N ALA A 115 -2.82 -11.79 -10.07
CA ALA A 115 -1.79 -11.47 -9.08
C ALA A 115 -0.79 -10.42 -9.60
N ARG A 116 -0.42 -10.48 -10.88
CA ARG A 116 0.43 -9.48 -11.54
C ARG A 116 -0.26 -8.13 -11.68
N ILE A 117 -1.57 -8.12 -11.99
CA ILE A 117 -2.37 -6.89 -12.02
C ILE A 117 -2.39 -6.26 -10.63
N ALA A 118 -2.65 -7.05 -9.57
CA ALA A 118 -2.64 -6.53 -8.20
C ALA A 118 -1.27 -5.98 -7.78
N GLN A 119 -0.17 -6.64 -8.17
CA GLN A 119 1.19 -6.13 -7.97
C GLN A 119 1.39 -4.76 -8.65
N ALA A 120 1.01 -4.65 -9.93
CA ALA A 120 1.15 -3.40 -10.67
C ALA A 120 0.29 -2.27 -10.07
N LEU A 121 -0.92 -2.60 -9.60
CA LEU A 121 -1.78 -1.63 -8.92
C LEU A 121 -1.18 -1.15 -7.60
N LEU A 122 -0.57 -2.03 -6.81
CA LEU A 122 0.18 -1.63 -5.62
C LEU A 122 1.29 -0.64 -5.97
N GLU A 123 2.08 -0.90 -7.01
CA GLU A 123 3.14 0.01 -7.44
C GLU A 123 2.60 1.39 -7.87
N ILE A 124 1.47 1.41 -8.59
CA ILE A 124 0.80 2.67 -8.98
C ILE A 124 0.33 3.44 -7.75
N VAL A 125 -0.33 2.78 -6.80
CA VAL A 125 -0.82 3.40 -5.57
C VAL A 125 0.33 3.97 -4.75
N ILE A 126 1.42 3.20 -4.56
CA ILE A 126 2.62 3.70 -3.86
C ILE A 126 3.15 4.98 -4.52
N ASN A 127 3.24 5.00 -5.86
CA ASN A 127 3.76 6.14 -6.59
C ASN A 127 2.87 7.37 -6.49
N GLU A 128 1.54 7.22 -6.60
CA GLU A 128 0.59 8.33 -6.44
C GLU A 128 0.63 8.90 -5.01
N VAL A 129 0.56 8.03 -4.00
CA VAL A 129 0.60 8.43 -2.59
C VAL A 129 1.93 9.10 -2.22
N SER A 130 3.05 8.53 -2.66
CA SER A 130 4.39 9.11 -2.44
C SER A 130 4.58 10.43 -3.18
N GLY A 131 4.05 10.55 -4.41
CA GLY A 131 4.03 11.80 -5.17
C GLY A 131 3.25 12.87 -4.42
N HIS A 132 2.02 12.56 -4.01
CA HIS A 132 1.17 13.49 -3.29
C HIS A 132 1.78 13.94 -1.96
N LYS A 133 2.36 13.03 -1.17
CA LYS A 133 3.07 13.39 0.06
C LYS A 133 4.23 14.36 -0.20
N ARG A 134 5.04 14.12 -1.23
CA ARG A 134 6.18 15.00 -1.57
C ARG A 134 5.74 16.40 -1.98
N GLU A 135 4.60 16.53 -2.65
CA GLU A 135 4.07 17.82 -3.11
C GLU A 135 3.43 18.62 -1.97
N HIS A 136 2.73 17.96 -1.06
CA HIS A 136 1.89 18.64 -0.05
C HIS A 136 2.50 18.66 1.35
N TYR A 137 3.43 17.76 1.66
CA TYR A 137 4.09 17.66 2.96
C TYR A 137 5.61 17.77 2.76
N PRO A 138 6.21 18.95 2.96
CA PRO A 138 7.66 19.09 2.88
C PRO A 138 8.29 18.18 3.94
N CYS A 139 9.23 17.32 3.51
CA CYS A 139 9.97 16.42 4.41
C CYS A 139 10.42 17.18 5.66
N THR A 140 10.12 16.63 6.83
CA THR A 140 10.60 17.25 8.08
C THR A 140 12.13 17.22 8.10
N ALA A 141 12.75 18.19 8.78
CA ALA A 141 14.21 18.29 8.86
C ALA A 141 14.86 16.98 9.36
N GLU A 142 14.14 16.19 10.16
CA GLU A 142 14.56 14.86 10.64
C GLU A 142 14.67 13.83 9.51
N GLN A 143 13.75 13.84 8.54
CA GLN A 143 13.79 12.95 7.38
C GLN A 143 14.95 13.30 6.42
N ILE A 144 15.30 14.59 6.32
CA ILE A 144 16.46 15.05 5.56
C ILE A 144 17.75 14.65 6.28
N ALA A 145 17.82 14.81 7.60
CA ALA A 145 18.96 14.42 8.41
C ALA A 145 19.21 12.90 8.38
N ALA A 146 18.16 12.08 8.47
CA ALA A 146 18.25 10.63 8.36
C ALA A 146 18.79 10.18 6.99
N LYS A 147 18.39 10.86 5.90
CA LYS A 147 18.92 10.60 4.55
C LYS A 147 20.38 11.00 4.38
N LEU A 148 20.86 12.03 5.09
CA LEU A 148 22.27 12.43 5.05
C LEU A 148 23.18 11.49 5.85
N GLN A 149 22.66 10.83 6.87
CA GLN A 149 23.41 9.86 7.68
C GLN A 149 23.54 8.47 7.03
N SER A 150 22.66 8.13 6.08
CA SER A 150 22.70 6.84 5.37
C SER A 150 23.58 6.84 4.11
N VAL A 151 24.14 8.00 3.71
CA VAL A 151 25.14 8.06 2.64
C VAL A 151 26.50 7.67 3.21
N PRO A 152 27.13 6.57 2.76
CA PRO A 152 28.48 6.24 3.20
C PRO A 152 29.42 7.35 2.73
N SER A 153 30.18 7.93 3.67
CA SER A 153 31.21 8.91 3.37
C SER A 153 32.20 8.32 2.34
N PRO A 154 32.52 9.01 1.24
CA PRO A 154 33.56 8.55 0.34
C PRO A 154 34.88 8.54 1.10
N ALA A 155 35.46 7.35 1.27
CA ALA A 155 36.71 7.16 1.97
C ALA A 155 37.81 8.06 1.36
N PRO A 156 38.62 8.76 2.18
CA PRO A 156 39.70 9.56 1.66
C PRO A 156 40.81 8.65 1.13
N ASN A 157 41.24 8.91 -0.11
CA ASN A 157 42.51 8.43 -0.68
C ASN A 157 43.66 9.32 -0.20
#